data_AF-A0A942J7F9-F1
#
_entry.id   AF-A0A942J7F9-F1
#
_cell.length_a   1.000
_cell.length_b   1.000
_cell.length_c   1.000
_cell.angle_alpha   90.00
_cell.angle_beta   90.00
_cell.angle_gamma   90.00
#
_symmetry.space_group_name_H-M   'P 1'
#
loop_
_entity.id
_entity.type
_entity.pdbx_description
1 polymer ?
#
loop_
_entity_poly.entity_id
_entity_poly.type
_entity_poly.pdbx_seq_one_letter_code
_entity_poly.pdbx_strand_id
1 'polypeptide(L)'
;EMMTKMKETKPEWHDQIRILWTSPLIPRDPLVYRKDLPADLKKRIQDFAVGYGKNEREREILKNLYRLKGFQVSTNAQLLPIRQLELFRDRKKFEGDAHMAAADKKAKLAEIDAKLADLARQMK
;
A
#
# COMPACT_ATOMS: atom_id res chain seq x y z
N GLU A 1 0.51 7.54 11.95
CA GLU A 1 -0.83 7.31 12.54
C GLU A 1 -0.79 6.60 13.88
N MET A 2 -0.18 5.40 13.99
CA MET A 2 -0.14 4.68 15.27
C MET A 2 0.54 5.50 16.38
N MET A 3 1.73 6.06 16.13
CA MET A 3 2.43 6.91 17.10
C MET A 3 1.60 8.14 17.51
N THR A 4 0.94 8.78 16.53
CA THR A 4 0.04 9.91 16.80
C THR A 4 -1.14 9.51 17.67
N LYS A 5 -1.79 8.38 17.37
CA LYS A 5 -2.90 7.85 18.17
C LYS A 5 -2.44 7.49 19.58
N MET A 6 -1.29 6.84 19.71
CA MET A 6 -0.72 6.47 21.00
C MET A 6 -0.40 7.70 21.85
N LYS A 7 0.15 8.76 21.25
CA LYS A 7 0.38 10.03 21.95
C LYS A 7 -0.90 10.62 22.57
N GLU A 8 -2.03 10.46 21.89
CA GLU A 8 -3.33 10.97 22.37
C GLU A 8 -3.99 10.05 23.40
N THR A 9 -3.87 8.73 23.24
CA THR A 9 -4.61 7.75 24.08
C THR A 9 -3.80 7.18 25.24
N LYS A 10 -2.46 7.15 25.12
CA LYS A 10 -1.49 6.51 26.02
C LYS A 10 -0.13 7.27 25.99
N PRO A 11 -0.11 8.56 26.35
CA PRO A 11 1.10 9.39 26.29
C PRO A 11 2.28 8.77 27.06
N GLU A 12 2.01 8.13 28.20
CA GLU A 12 3.02 7.47 29.04
C GLU A 12 3.73 6.30 28.34
N TRP A 13 3.06 5.64 27.37
CA TRP A 13 3.68 4.59 26.55
C TRP A 13 4.41 5.19 25.36
N HIS A 14 3.85 6.24 24.76
CA HIS A 14 4.49 6.95 23.67
C HIS A 14 5.89 7.46 24.07
N ASP A 15 6.03 8.00 25.27
CA ASP A 15 7.29 8.55 25.78
C ASP A 15 8.37 7.49 26.04
N GLN A 16 7.99 6.22 26.12
CA GLN A 16 8.91 5.09 26.26
C GLN A 16 9.42 4.57 24.90
N ILE A 17 8.90 5.08 23.79
CA ILE A 17 9.25 4.62 22.44
C ILE A 17 10.22 5.59 21.78
N ARG A 18 11.35 5.06 21.29
CA ARG A 18 12.28 5.79 20.43
C ARG A 18 12.23 5.23 19.01
N ILE A 19 11.89 6.08 18.04
CA ILE A 19 11.97 5.75 16.61
C ILE A 19 13.45 5.74 16.20
N LEU A 20 13.96 4.59 15.77
CA LEU A 20 15.35 4.45 15.29
C LEU A 20 15.46 4.53 13.77
N TRP A 21 14.38 4.22 13.06
CA TRP A 21 14.32 4.26 11.59
C TRP A 21 12.88 4.48 11.13
N THR A 22 12.72 5.10 9.97
CA THR A 22 11.41 5.32 9.34
C THR A 22 11.50 4.94 7.86
N SER A 23 10.50 4.21 7.38
CA SER A 23 10.41 3.81 5.98
C SER A 23 10.13 5.01 5.07
N PRO A 24 10.35 4.86 3.74
CA PRO A 24 9.71 5.74 2.77
C PRO A 24 8.19 5.78 2.96
N LEU A 25 7.55 6.79 2.35
CA LEU A 25 6.10 6.93 2.39
C LEU A 25 5.42 5.71 1.76
N ILE A 26 4.56 5.06 2.54
CA ILE A 26 3.71 3.97 2.07
C ILE A 26 2.38 4.57 1.59
N PRO A 27 1.92 4.27 0.36
CA PRO A 27 0.59 4.69 -0.10
C PRO A 27 -0.51 4.25 0.87
N ARG A 28 -1.60 5.00 0.93
CA ARG A 28 -2.78 4.64 1.74
C ARG A 28 -3.39 3.31 1.29
N ASP A 29 -4.22 2.72 2.14
CA ASP A 29 -4.89 1.46 1.82
C ASP A 29 -5.95 1.64 0.71
N PRO A 30 -6.04 0.72 -0.26
CA PRO A 30 -7.07 0.76 -1.30
C PRO A 30 -8.37 0.09 -0.84
N LEU A 31 -9.51 0.54 -1.38
CA LEU A 31 -10.74 -0.24 -1.38
C LEU A 31 -10.78 -1.13 -2.62
N VAL A 32 -11.12 -2.41 -2.43
CA VAL A 32 -11.14 -3.41 -3.51
C VAL A 32 -12.51 -4.06 -3.64
N TYR A 33 -12.87 -4.43 -4.86
CA TYR A 33 -14.06 -5.22 -5.15
C TYR A 33 -13.70 -6.35 -6.13
N ARG A 34 -14.55 -7.37 -6.19
CA ARG A 34 -14.41 -8.48 -7.14
C ARG A 34 -14.66 -8.04 -8.59
N LYS A 35 -13.91 -8.62 -9.53
CA LYS A 35 -13.89 -8.18 -10.93
C LYS A 35 -15.18 -8.49 -11.69
N ASP A 36 -15.95 -9.47 -11.24
CA ASP A 36 -17.21 -9.98 -11.82
C ASP A 36 -18.44 -9.16 -11.41
N LEU A 37 -18.30 -8.10 -10.60
CA LEU A 37 -19.45 -7.21 -10.34
C LEU A 37 -19.95 -6.53 -11.63
N PRO A 38 -21.28 -6.36 -11.77
CA PRO A 38 -21.88 -5.55 -12.83
C PRO A 38 -21.28 -4.13 -12.89
N ALA A 39 -21.15 -3.59 -14.10
CA ALA A 39 -20.49 -2.30 -14.33
C ALA A 39 -21.23 -1.13 -13.67
N ASP A 40 -22.56 -1.17 -13.68
CA ASP A 40 -23.42 -0.19 -13.01
C ASP A 40 -23.22 -0.21 -11.50
N LEU A 41 -23.09 -1.40 -10.89
CA LEU A 41 -22.86 -1.54 -9.46
C LEU A 41 -21.46 -1.04 -9.07
N LYS A 42 -20.43 -1.36 -9.85
CA LYS A 42 -19.07 -0.81 -9.62
C LYS A 42 -19.09 0.71 -9.63
N LYS A 43 -19.79 1.31 -10.60
CA LYS A 43 -19.94 2.76 -10.70
C LYS A 43 -20.66 3.35 -9.48
N ARG A 44 -21.78 2.77 -9.04
CA ARG A 44 -22.51 3.22 -7.84
C ARG A 44 -21.65 3.18 -6.58
N ILE A 45 -20.87 2.11 -6.38
CA ILE A 45 -19.96 1.98 -5.23
C ILE A 45 -18.88 3.06 -5.27
N GLN A 46 -18.27 3.29 -6.44
CA GLN A 46 -17.24 4.30 -6.61
C GLN A 46 -17.79 5.72 -6.40
N ASP A 47 -18.93 6.03 -7.02
CA ASP A 47 -19.59 7.33 -6.89
C ASP A 47 -19.96 7.61 -5.43
N PHE A 48 -20.48 6.60 -4.72
CA PHE A 48 -20.73 6.71 -3.28
C PHE A 48 -19.45 7.00 -2.49
N ALA A 49 -18.40 6.19 -2.65
CA ALA A 49 -17.18 6.32 -1.86
C ALA A 49 -16.50 7.67 -2.08
N VAL A 50 -16.31 8.10 -3.33
CA VAL A 50 -15.68 9.38 -3.67
C VAL A 50 -16.60 10.56 -3.34
N GLY A 51 -17.93 10.35 -3.36
CA GLY A 51 -18.92 11.33 -2.98
C GLY A 51 -19.11 11.51 -1.48
N TYR A 52 -18.65 10.57 -0.63
CA TYR A 52 -18.88 10.57 0.81
C TYR A 52 -18.05 11.61 1.57
N GLY A 53 -18.62 12.23 2.60
CA GLY A 53 -17.95 13.22 3.46
C GLY A 53 -18.37 14.67 3.21
N LYS A 54 -19.55 14.89 2.64
CA LYS A 54 -20.02 16.25 2.25
C LYS A 54 -20.67 17.00 3.40
N ASN A 55 -21.40 16.29 4.25
CA ASN A 55 -22.07 16.87 5.42
C ASN A 55 -21.33 16.53 6.72
N GLU A 56 -21.73 17.18 7.81
CA GLU A 56 -21.09 17.04 9.12
C GLU A 56 -21.13 15.60 9.65
N ARG A 57 -22.28 14.92 9.51
CA ARG A 57 -22.44 13.53 9.92
C ARG A 57 -21.43 12.61 9.21
N GLU A 58 -21.32 12.72 7.89
CA GLU A 58 -20.40 11.89 7.10
C GLU A 58 -18.94 12.19 7.43
N ARG A 59 -18.59 13.47 7.64
CA ARG A 59 -17.24 13.87 8.06
C ARG A 59 -16.88 13.28 9.43
N GLU A 60 -17.82 13.27 10.37
CA GLU A 60 -17.59 12.66 11.68
C GLU A 60 -17.41 11.13 11.58
N ILE A 61 -18.19 10.47 10.73
CA ILE A 61 -18.00 9.04 10.45
C ILE A 61 -16.60 8.77 9.88
N LEU A 62 -16.15 9.54 8.88
CA LEU A 62 -14.81 9.38 8.28
C LEU A 62 -13.69 9.66 9.29
N LYS A 63 -13.87 10.66 10.16
CA LYS A 63 -12.91 10.97 11.22
C LYS A 63 -12.73 9.79 12.18
N ASN A 64 -13.82 9.10 12.51
CA ASN A 64 -13.80 7.92 13.38
C ASN A 64 -13.29 6.67 12.66
N LEU A 65 -13.54 6.54 11.36
CA LEU A 65 -13.03 5.48 10.48
C LEU A 65 -11.60 5.78 10.00
N TYR A 66 -10.63 5.90 10.93
CA TYR A 66 -9.20 6.14 10.63
C TYR A 66 -8.82 7.58 10.22
N ARG A 67 -9.52 8.60 10.71
CA ARG A 67 -9.20 10.02 10.44
C ARG A 67 -9.17 10.33 8.94
N LEU A 68 -10.01 9.64 8.19
CA LEU A 68 -10.15 9.87 6.76
C LEU A 68 -10.80 11.23 6.53
N LYS A 69 -10.43 11.86 5.41
CA LYS A 69 -11.07 13.09 4.93
C LYS A 69 -12.04 12.84 3.76
N GLY A 70 -12.05 11.61 3.25
CA GLY A 70 -12.79 11.18 2.07
C GLY A 70 -12.01 10.11 1.31
N PHE A 71 -12.55 9.69 0.17
CA PHE A 71 -11.90 8.74 -0.73
C PHE A 71 -11.55 9.40 -2.06
N GLN A 72 -10.54 8.88 -2.73
CA GLN A 72 -10.12 9.33 -4.06
C GLN A 72 -10.24 8.19 -5.06
N VAL A 73 -10.48 8.54 -6.32
CA VAL A 73 -10.44 7.56 -7.42
C VAL A 73 -9.04 6.95 -7.47
N SER A 74 -9.00 5.62 -7.52
CA SER A 74 -7.75 4.87 -7.62
C SER A 74 -7.89 3.69 -8.58
N THR A 75 -6.74 3.13 -8.97
CA THR A 75 -6.63 1.95 -9.83
C THR A 75 -5.52 1.04 -9.30
N ASN A 76 -5.32 -0.11 -9.95
CA ASN A 76 -4.21 -1.02 -9.63
C ASN A 76 -2.83 -0.36 -9.74
N ALA A 77 -2.71 0.81 -10.39
CA ALA A 77 -1.46 1.57 -10.45
C ALA A 77 -0.95 1.99 -9.05
N GLN A 78 -1.84 2.15 -8.07
CA GLN A 78 -1.44 2.43 -6.67
C GLN A 78 -0.56 1.32 -6.07
N LEU A 79 -0.64 0.10 -6.60
CA LEU A 79 0.13 -1.05 -6.13
C LEU A 79 1.53 -1.15 -6.76
N LEU A 80 1.88 -0.31 -7.74
CA LEU A 80 3.17 -0.39 -8.43
C LEU A 80 4.38 -0.28 -7.46
N PRO A 81 4.42 0.67 -6.51
CA PRO A 81 5.52 0.74 -5.54
C PRO A 81 5.59 -0.49 -4.63
N ILE A 82 4.44 -1.07 -4.29
CA ILE A 82 4.37 -2.29 -3.46
C ILE A 82 4.89 -3.49 -4.24
N ARG A 83 4.53 -3.64 -5.52
CA ARG A 83 5.08 -4.69 -6.39
C ARG A 83 6.59 -4.56 -6.55
N GLN A 84 7.10 -3.33 -6.66
CA GLN A 84 8.54 -3.08 -6.72
C GLN A 84 9.24 -3.51 -5.41
N LEU A 85 8.66 -3.17 -4.25
CA LEU A 85 9.19 -3.57 -2.95
C LEU A 85 9.23 -5.09 -2.78
N GLU A 86 8.16 -5.80 -3.18
CA GLU A 86 8.09 -7.26 -3.13
C GLU A 86 9.18 -7.90 -4.02
N LEU A 87 9.38 -7.38 -5.23
CA LEU A 87 10.45 -7.84 -6.12
C LEU A 87 11.84 -7.57 -5.54
N PHE A 88 12.06 -6.43 -4.88
CA PHE A 88 13.34 -6.17 -4.21
C PHE A 88 13.58 -7.12 -3.03
N ARG A 89 12.55 -7.44 -2.25
CA ARG A 89 12.63 -8.46 -1.18
C ARG A 89 13.02 -9.81 -1.77
N ASP A 90 12.34 -10.24 -2.83
CA ASP A 90 12.61 -11.53 -3.48
C ASP A 90 14.01 -11.56 -4.09
N ARG A 91 14.45 -10.45 -4.71
CA ARG A 91 15.83 -10.30 -5.22
C ARG A 91 16.85 -10.52 -4.11
N LYS A 92 16.68 -9.84 -2.96
CA LYS A 92 17.57 -9.96 -1.80
C LYS A 92 17.58 -11.38 -1.22
N LYS A 93 16.43 -12.05 -1.19
CA LYS A 93 16.31 -13.45 -0.78
C LYS A 93 17.19 -14.34 -1.66
N PHE A 94 17.07 -14.26 -2.98
CA PHE A 94 17.84 -15.12 -3.90
C PHE A 94 19.32 -14.75 -3.96
N GLU A 95 19.68 -13.46 -3.86
CA GLU A 95 21.09 -13.05 -3.74
C GLU A 95 21.76 -13.74 -2.55
N GLY A 96 21.11 -13.71 -1.38
CA GLY A 96 21.62 -14.25 -0.12
C GLY A 96 21.48 -15.76 0.05
N ASP A 97 20.82 -16.48 -0.86
CA ASP A 97 20.60 -17.92 -0.72
C ASP A 97 21.87 -18.71 -1.05
N ALA A 98 22.56 -19.21 -0.03
CA ALA A 98 23.79 -19.99 -0.18
C ALA A 98 23.56 -21.43 -0.70
N HIS A 99 22.31 -21.92 -0.67
CA HIS A 99 21.97 -23.30 -1.03
C HIS A 99 21.44 -23.42 -2.46
N MET A 100 21.22 -22.30 -3.16
CA MET A 100 20.74 -22.27 -4.53
C MET A 100 21.89 -22.47 -5.54
N ALA A 101 21.68 -23.33 -6.53
CA ALA A 101 22.63 -23.51 -7.62
C ALA A 101 22.86 -22.18 -8.38
N ALA A 102 24.10 -21.91 -8.77
CA ALA A 102 24.48 -20.64 -9.38
C ALA A 102 23.70 -20.32 -10.67
N ALA A 103 23.41 -21.34 -11.48
CA ALA A 103 22.62 -21.20 -12.71
C ALA A 103 21.17 -20.80 -12.41
N ASP A 104 20.52 -21.46 -11.46
CA ASP A 104 19.13 -21.17 -11.07
C ASP A 104 19.02 -19.79 -10.43
N LYS A 105 19.98 -19.43 -9.57
CA LYS A 105 20.08 -18.09 -8.98
C LYS A 105 20.16 -17.03 -10.06
N LYS A 106 21.06 -17.20 -11.04
CA LYS A 106 21.20 -16.26 -12.16
C LYS A 106 19.90 -16.11 -12.96
N ALA A 107 19.22 -17.23 -13.24
CA ALA A 107 17.95 -17.21 -13.95
C ALA A 107 16.85 -16.46 -13.18
N LYS A 108 16.73 -16.70 -11.86
CA LYS A 108 15.75 -16.01 -11.00
C LYS A 108 16.02 -14.52 -10.87
N LEU A 109 17.28 -14.12 -10.71
CA LEU A 109 17.64 -12.71 -10.66
C LEU A 109 17.32 -12.00 -11.99
N ALA A 110 17.61 -12.63 -13.13
CA ALA A 110 17.27 -12.08 -14.44
C ALA A 110 15.74 -11.93 -14.64
N GLU A 111 14.94 -12.89 -14.18
CA GLU A 111 13.48 -12.81 -14.20
C GLU A 111 12.95 -11.62 -13.38
N ILE A 112 13.51 -11.41 -12.18
CA ILE A 112 13.13 -10.31 -11.30
C ILE A 112 13.56 -8.96 -11.89
N ASP A 113 14.78 -8.86 -12.40
CA ASP A 113 15.32 -7.63 -13.00
C ASP A 113 14.49 -7.21 -14.23
N ALA A 114 14.01 -8.17 -15.04
CA ALA A 114 13.09 -7.90 -16.14
C ALA A 114 11.74 -7.35 -15.64
N LYS A 115 11.15 -7.96 -14.60
CA LYS A 115 9.89 -7.47 -13.99
C LYS A 115 10.06 -6.07 -13.38
N LEU A 116 11.20 -5.79 -12.76
CA LEU A 116 11.52 -4.46 -12.22
C LEU A 116 11.64 -3.41 -13.33
N ALA A 117 12.28 -3.76 -14.46
CA ALA A 117 12.37 -2.87 -15.61
C ALA A 117 10.99 -2.57 -16.22
N ASP A 118 10.11 -3.57 -16.31
CA ASP A 118 8.74 -3.40 -16.79
C ASP A 118 7.91 -2.50 -15.86
N LEU A 119 8.01 -2.70 -14.54
CA LEU A 119 7.35 -1.82 -13.56
C LEU A 119 7.88 -0.39 -13.67
N ALA A 120 9.19 -0.20 -13.83
CA ALA A 120 9.78 1.13 -14.00
C ALA A 120 9.26 1.85 -15.26
N ARG A 121 8.88 1.12 -16.32
CA ARG A 121 8.21 1.70 -17.50
C ARG A 121 6.75 2.08 -17.20
N GLN A 122 6.04 1.31 -16.37
CA GLN A 122 4.65 1.61 -15.97
C GLN A 122 4.54 2.80 -15.01
N MET A 123 5.62 3.13 -14.30
CA MET A 123 5.68 4.24 -13.35
C MET A 123 6.14 5.57 -13.98
N LYS A 124 6.52 5.58 -15.26
CA LYS A 124 6.83 6.78 -16.05
C LYS A 124 5.56 7.34 -16.67
#